data_AF-A0A3N4HIG7-F1
#
_entry.id   AF-A0A3N4HIG7-F1
#
_cell.length_a   1.000
_cell.length_b   1.000
_cell.length_c   1.000
_cell.angle_alpha   90.00
_cell.angle_beta   90.00
_cell.angle_gamma   90.00
#
_symmetry.space_group_name_H-M   'P 1'
#
loop_
_entity.id
_entity.type
_entity.pdbx_description
1 polymer ?
#
loop_
_entity_poly.entity_id
_entity_poly.type
_entity_poly.pdbx_seq_one_letter_code
_entity_poly.pdbx_strand_id
1 'polypeptide(L)'
;MASNSKNQQRPLFRDSKRLIERAVREGVFPAPPSLTLQTRQNRLDAQRASLLKRIELFNERKKDTHEHYKRLRATTGVKMPPCHTIPPFPMKPVSDNEELLTYQEWDMVRYESEFRSWKVSQRYLELLIESLEENSYESQVRALEYAIDNGLYKGKVPKTFKAMATALASVKLKP
;
A
#
# COMPACT_ATOMS: atom_id res chain seq x y z
N MET A 1 -44.33 3.34 8.69
CA MET A 1 -43.29 2.32 8.42
C MET A 1 -41.94 3.02 8.40
N ALA A 2 -41.21 3.00 9.52
CA ALA A 2 -39.93 3.68 9.67
C ALA A 2 -38.80 2.64 9.68
N SER A 3 -37.98 2.63 8.63
CA SER A 3 -36.81 1.75 8.50
C SER A 3 -35.64 2.32 9.31
N ASN A 4 -35.34 1.67 10.42
CA ASN A 4 -34.22 1.98 11.32
C ASN A 4 -32.91 1.41 10.74
N SER A 5 -32.23 2.19 9.89
CA SER A 5 -30.88 1.86 9.42
C SER A 5 -29.84 2.23 10.49
N LYS A 6 -29.55 1.29 11.38
CA LYS A 6 -28.41 1.38 12.32
C LYS A 6 -27.13 1.09 11.55
N ASN A 7 -26.61 2.10 10.87
CA ASN A 7 -25.27 2.07 10.28
C ASN A 7 -24.25 2.25 11.42
N GLN A 8 -23.92 1.15 12.10
CA GLN A 8 -22.87 1.11 13.12
C GLN A 8 -21.53 1.36 12.43
N GLN A 9 -21.04 2.61 12.49
CA GLN A 9 -19.66 2.94 12.22
C GLN A 9 -18.78 2.10 13.16
N ARG A 10 -18.15 1.05 12.62
CA ARG A 10 -17.13 0.30 13.36
C ARG A 10 -16.01 1.29 13.74
N PRO A 11 -15.58 1.32 15.01
CA PRO A 11 -14.52 2.24 15.41
C PRO A 11 -13.21 1.85 14.72
N LEU A 12 -12.70 2.75 13.88
CA LEU A 12 -11.38 2.69 13.22
C LEU A 12 -10.19 2.59 14.20
N PHE A 13 -10.46 2.56 15.51
CA PHE A 13 -9.48 2.71 16.57
C PHE A 13 -8.85 1.41 17.08
N ARG A 14 -9.32 0.21 16.68
CA ARG A 14 -8.72 -1.04 17.20
C ARG A 14 -7.37 -1.38 16.57
N ASP A 15 -7.13 -0.89 15.35
CA ASP A 15 -5.84 -1.05 14.65
C ASP A 15 -4.91 0.16 14.84
N SER A 16 -5.38 1.26 15.41
CA SER A 16 -4.59 2.48 15.58
C SER A 16 -3.41 2.26 16.53
N LYS A 17 -3.56 1.47 17.61
CA LYS A 17 -2.47 1.22 18.55
C LYS A 17 -1.27 0.52 17.90
N ARG A 18 -1.49 -0.49 17.04
CA ARG A 18 -0.41 -1.18 16.32
C ARG A 18 0.23 -0.29 15.26
N LEU A 19 -0.58 0.53 14.58
CA LEU A 19 -0.09 1.52 13.61
C LEU A 19 0.75 2.60 14.30
N ILE A 20 0.33 3.05 15.48
CA ILE A 20 1.04 3.98 16.36
C ILE A 20 2.35 3.36 16.83
N GLU A 21 2.34 2.17 17.43
CA GLU A 21 3.55 1.49 17.92
C GLU A 21 4.58 1.23 16.79
N ARG A 22 4.09 0.90 15.59
CA ARG A 22 4.95 0.73 14.41
C ARG A 22 5.46 2.07 13.88
N ALA A 23 4.62 3.09 13.81
CA ALA A 23 5.03 4.45 13.43
C ALA A 23 6.06 5.03 14.40
N VAL A 24 5.94 4.74 15.70
CA VAL A 24 6.94 5.08 16.72
C VAL A 24 8.28 4.40 16.43
N ARG A 25 8.28 3.08 16.16
CA ARG A 25 9.52 2.36 15.78
C ARG A 25 10.16 2.89 14.49
N GLU A 26 9.34 3.33 13.54
CA GLU A 26 9.78 3.79 12.23
C GLU A 26 10.08 5.31 12.20
N GLY A 27 9.94 6.02 13.33
CA GLY A 27 10.20 7.47 13.41
C GLY A 27 9.17 8.35 12.68
N VAL A 28 8.00 7.79 12.34
CA VAL A 28 6.90 8.44 11.60
C VAL A 28 5.84 8.95 12.59
N PHE A 29 6.25 9.55 13.70
CA PHE A 29 5.31 10.09 14.69
C PHE A 29 5.19 11.61 14.56
N PRO A 30 4.01 12.21 14.86
CA PRO A 30 3.94 13.63 15.17
C PRO A 30 5.01 13.98 16.18
N ALA A 31 5.63 15.15 15.99
CA ALA A 31 6.80 15.53 16.75
C ALA A 31 6.41 15.57 18.23
N PRO A 32 7.33 15.21 19.15
CA PRO A 32 7.07 15.48 20.53
C PRO A 32 6.81 17.00 20.68
N PRO A 33 5.82 17.39 21.51
CA PRO A 33 5.42 18.79 21.67
C PRO A 33 6.55 19.66 22.25
N SER A 34 7.64 19.04 22.73
CA SER A 34 8.86 19.71 23.16
C SER A 34 9.68 20.33 22.01
N LEU A 35 9.39 20.01 20.74
CA LEU A 35 10.04 20.64 19.59
C LEU A 35 9.37 21.97 19.25
N THR A 36 10.17 22.97 18.89
CA THR A 36 9.64 24.25 18.42
C THR A 36 8.79 24.05 17.17
N LEU A 37 7.78 24.90 16.99
CA LEU A 37 6.89 24.86 15.83
C LEU A 37 7.68 24.84 14.51
N GLN A 38 8.69 25.69 14.37
CA GLN A 38 9.56 25.75 13.19
C GLN A 38 10.27 24.42 12.92
N THR A 39 10.79 23.74 13.95
CA THR A 39 11.42 22.43 13.78
C THR A 39 10.42 21.39 13.31
N ARG A 40 9.19 21.40 13.84
CA ARG A 40 8.11 20.49 13.42
C ARG A 40 7.74 20.71 11.96
N GLN A 41 7.59 21.96 11.54
CA GLN A 41 7.31 22.35 10.16
C GLN A 41 8.40 21.86 9.20
N ASN A 42 9.67 22.19 9.48
CA ASN A 42 10.80 21.78 8.65
C ASN A 42 10.88 20.25 8.50
N ARG A 43 10.61 19.52 9.59
CA ARG A 43 10.58 18.06 9.59
C ARG A 43 9.43 17.52 8.74
N LEU A 44 8.23 18.09 8.86
CA LEU A 44 7.08 17.69 8.07
C LEU A 44 7.32 17.94 6.58
N ASP A 45 7.90 19.08 6.21
CA ASP A 45 8.28 19.37 4.82
C ASP A 45 9.30 18.36 4.27
N ALA A 46 10.34 18.04 5.05
CA ALA A 46 11.31 17.03 4.66
C ALA A 46 10.68 15.64 4.47
N GLN A 47 9.77 15.23 5.36
CA GLN A 47 9.03 13.98 5.26
C GLN A 47 8.14 13.94 4.01
N ARG A 48 7.43 15.04 3.72
CA ARG A 48 6.59 15.18 2.53
C ARG A 48 7.41 15.07 1.25
N ALA A 49 8.50 15.82 1.15
CA ALA A 49 9.39 15.76 0.00
C ALA A 49 9.95 14.33 -0.21
N SER A 50 10.38 13.67 0.86
CA SER A 50 10.87 12.29 0.82
C SER A 50 9.80 11.29 0.34
N LEU A 51 8.57 11.39 0.86
CA LEU A 51 7.48 10.53 0.44
C LEU A 51 7.10 10.76 -1.03
N LEU A 52 6.95 12.01 -1.46
CA LEU A 52 6.63 12.35 -2.85
C LEU A 52 7.68 11.77 -3.80
N LYS A 53 8.97 11.88 -3.47
CA LYS A 53 10.03 11.30 -4.28
C LYS A 53 9.95 9.77 -4.35
N ARG A 54 9.67 9.10 -3.22
CA ARG A 54 9.48 7.64 -3.20
C ARG A 54 8.25 7.19 -4.00
N ILE A 55 7.17 7.96 -3.99
CA ILE A 55 5.97 7.67 -4.81
C ILE A 55 6.28 7.81 -6.29
N GLU A 56 6.99 8.86 -6.68
CA GLU A 56 7.41 9.08 -8.06
C GLU A 56 8.21 7.88 -8.58
N LEU A 57 9.29 7.50 -7.88
CA LEU A 57 10.13 6.35 -8.23
C LEU A 57 9.34 5.03 -8.24
N PHE A 58 8.42 4.86 -7.29
CA PHE A 58 7.55 3.70 -7.24
C PHE A 58 6.62 3.64 -8.46
N ASN A 59 6.01 4.76 -8.84
CA ASN A 59 5.12 4.86 -9.99
C ASN A 59 5.87 4.62 -11.30
N GLU A 60 7.09 5.12 -11.44
CA GLU A 60 7.98 4.82 -12.57
C GLU A 60 8.25 3.32 -12.67
N ARG A 61 8.75 2.70 -11.60
CA ARG A 61 9.00 1.26 -11.56
C ARG A 61 7.76 0.44 -11.89
N LYS A 62 6.60 0.84 -11.34
CA LYS A 62 5.33 0.16 -11.59
C LYS A 62 4.93 0.21 -13.07
N LYS A 63 5.15 1.33 -13.75
CA LYS A 63 4.94 1.44 -15.20
C LYS A 63 5.87 0.51 -15.98
N ASP A 64 7.15 0.44 -15.60
CA ASP A 64 8.11 -0.44 -16.25
C ASP A 64 7.73 -1.92 -16.09
N THR A 65 7.38 -2.35 -14.87
CA THR A 65 6.86 -3.70 -14.60
C THR A 65 5.60 -3.98 -15.40
N HIS A 66 4.71 -2.99 -15.53
CA HIS A 66 3.48 -3.13 -16.30
C HIS A 66 3.75 -3.33 -17.80
N GLU A 67 4.62 -2.53 -18.40
CA GLU A 67 4.98 -2.66 -19.82
C GLU A 67 5.78 -3.94 -20.10
N HIS A 68 6.60 -4.40 -19.14
CA HIS A 68 7.23 -5.73 -19.20
C HIS A 68 6.16 -6.83 -19.26
N TYR A 69 5.22 -6.83 -18.32
CA TYR A 69 4.17 -7.85 -18.28
C TYR A 69 3.23 -7.81 -19.49
N LYS A 70 2.92 -6.62 -19.99
CA LYS A 70 2.15 -6.43 -21.22
C LYS A 70 2.85 -7.05 -22.43
N ARG A 71 4.18 -6.92 -22.55
CA ARG A 71 4.97 -7.58 -23.61
C ARG A 71 4.93 -9.10 -23.47
N LEU A 72 5.08 -9.61 -22.25
CA LEU A 72 4.97 -11.05 -21.97
C LEU A 72 3.61 -11.62 -22.39
N ARG A 73 2.52 -10.87 -22.14
CA ARG A 73 1.14 -11.28 -22.46
C ARG A 73 0.72 -11.02 -23.91
N ALA A 74 1.45 -10.21 -24.66
CA ALA A 74 1.09 -9.88 -26.05
C ALA A 74 0.94 -11.13 -26.94
N THR A 75 1.73 -12.18 -26.67
CA THR A 75 1.68 -13.47 -27.38
C THR A 75 0.38 -14.25 -27.13
N THR A 76 -0.33 -13.95 -26.04
CA THR A 76 -1.57 -14.64 -25.65
C THR A 76 -2.84 -13.95 -26.12
N GLY A 77 -2.73 -12.76 -26.73
CA GLY A 77 -3.89 -11.96 -27.16
C GLY A 77 -4.71 -11.34 -26.02
N VAL A 78 -4.32 -11.56 -24.76
CA VAL A 78 -5.01 -11.01 -23.58
C VAL A 78 -4.69 -9.53 -23.45
N LYS A 79 -5.74 -8.68 -23.49
CA LYS A 79 -5.60 -7.24 -23.23
C LYS A 79 -5.33 -7.01 -21.74
N MET A 80 -4.26 -6.28 -21.45
CA MET A 80 -3.94 -5.85 -20.10
C MET A 80 -4.79 -4.63 -19.70
N PRO A 81 -5.30 -4.57 -18.45
CA PRO A 81 -5.85 -3.33 -17.91
C PRO A 81 -4.81 -2.21 -17.90
N PRO A 82 -5.21 -0.93 -17.80
CA PRO A 82 -4.26 0.17 -17.68
C PRO A 82 -3.41 0.07 -16.39
N CYS A 83 -2.20 0.63 -16.43
CA CYS A 83 -1.36 0.73 -15.25
C CYS A 83 -1.93 1.77 -14.26
N HIS A 84 -2.39 1.31 -13.10
CA HIS A 84 -2.81 2.19 -12.01
C HIS A 84 -1.60 2.66 -11.20
N THR A 85 -1.34 3.96 -11.18
CA THR A 85 -0.30 4.59 -10.32
C THR A 85 -0.92 5.11 -9.04
N ILE A 86 -0.09 5.29 -7.99
CA ILE A 86 -0.53 5.98 -6.78
C ILE A 86 -0.89 7.42 -7.16
N PRO A 87 -2.13 7.88 -6.85
CA PRO A 87 -2.51 9.27 -7.11
C PRO A 87 -1.67 10.22 -6.23
N PRO A 88 -1.47 11.47 -6.66
CA PRO A 88 -0.82 12.46 -5.81
C PRO A 88 -1.62 12.62 -4.51
N PHE A 89 -0.92 12.59 -3.37
CA PHE A 89 -1.56 12.89 -2.09
C PHE A 89 -1.91 14.38 -2.03
N PRO A 90 -3.13 14.75 -1.59
CA PRO A 90 -3.55 16.15 -1.50
C PRO A 90 -2.90 16.84 -0.30
N MET A 91 -1.58 17.06 -0.38
CA MET A 91 -0.80 17.71 0.67
C MET A 91 -1.07 19.21 0.67
N LYS A 92 -1.72 19.71 1.72
CA LYS A 92 -1.92 21.15 1.95
C LYS A 92 -0.60 21.80 2.38
N PRO A 93 -0.34 23.10 2.11
CA PRO A 93 0.83 23.80 2.64
C PRO A 93 0.98 23.61 4.16
N VAL A 94 2.22 23.52 4.64
CA VAL A 94 2.47 23.35 6.09
C VAL A 94 1.91 24.56 6.85
N SER A 95 1.11 24.29 7.88
CA SER A 95 0.47 25.34 8.67
C SER A 95 1.40 25.90 9.73
N ASP A 96 1.27 27.19 9.99
CA ASP A 96 1.80 27.96 11.12
C ASP A 96 0.93 27.87 12.39
N ASN A 97 -0.26 27.27 12.29
CA ASN A 97 -1.10 26.97 13.44
C ASN A 97 -0.73 25.59 14.00
N GLU A 98 -0.47 25.51 15.31
CA GLU A 98 -0.01 24.28 15.97
C GLU A 98 -1.01 23.12 15.90
N GLU A 99 -2.30 23.39 16.06
CA GLU A 99 -3.34 22.36 15.99
C GLU A 99 -3.43 21.80 14.56
N LEU A 100 -3.48 22.69 13.56
CA LEU A 100 -3.50 22.30 12.16
C LEU A 100 -2.23 21.54 11.76
N LEU A 101 -1.06 21.97 12.22
CA LEU A 101 0.20 21.26 11.98
C LEU A 101 0.15 19.84 12.56
N THR A 102 -0.42 19.67 13.75
CA THR A 102 -0.59 18.34 14.37
C THR A 102 -1.48 17.44 13.51
N TYR A 103 -2.60 17.96 12.97
CA TYR A 103 -3.42 17.20 12.02
C TYR A 103 -2.65 16.82 10.74
N GLN A 104 -1.83 17.73 10.23
CA GLN A 104 -1.02 17.46 9.03
C GLN A 104 0.06 16.41 9.27
N GLU A 105 0.65 16.36 10.47
CA GLU A 105 1.56 15.28 10.86
C GLU A 105 0.84 13.93 10.91
N TRP A 106 -0.40 13.87 11.42
CA TRP A 106 -1.22 12.66 11.38
C TRP A 106 -1.57 12.22 9.95
N ASP A 107 -1.92 13.16 9.08
CA ASP A 107 -2.12 12.87 7.66
C ASP A 107 -0.87 12.27 7.02
N MET A 108 0.32 12.75 7.41
CA MET A 108 1.58 12.20 6.94
C MET A 108 1.74 10.72 7.35
N VAL A 109 1.42 10.36 8.59
CA VAL A 109 1.42 8.97 9.06
C VAL A 109 0.47 8.10 8.23
N ARG A 110 -0.73 8.62 7.94
CA ARG A 110 -1.72 7.93 7.11
C ARG A 110 -1.19 7.70 5.70
N TYR A 111 -0.61 8.71 5.06
CA TYR A 111 -0.05 8.60 3.70
C TYR A 111 1.10 7.61 3.61
N GLU A 112 2.01 7.58 4.60
CA GLU A 112 3.05 6.54 4.66
C GLU A 112 2.45 5.14 4.77
N SER A 113 1.40 4.98 5.57
CA SER A 113 0.72 3.69 5.73
C SER A 113 0.03 3.23 4.44
N GLU A 114 -0.61 4.16 3.73
CA GLU A 114 -1.19 3.90 2.42
C GLU A 114 -0.08 3.50 1.44
N PHE A 115 1.01 4.28 1.35
CA PHE A 115 2.16 3.97 0.49
C PHE A 115 2.76 2.59 0.78
N ARG A 116 2.91 2.20 2.05
CA ARG A 116 3.35 0.83 2.41
C ARG A 116 2.42 -0.25 1.87
N SER A 117 1.11 -0.04 1.94
CA SER A 117 0.11 -0.99 1.42
C SER A 117 0.22 -1.17 -0.10
N TRP A 118 0.54 -0.08 -0.81
CA TRP A 118 0.83 -0.12 -2.25
C TRP A 118 2.09 -0.92 -2.56
N LYS A 119 3.18 -0.71 -1.82
CA LYS A 119 4.42 -1.48 -2.00
C LYS A 119 4.20 -2.98 -1.81
N VAL A 120 3.42 -3.35 -0.79
CA VAL A 120 3.07 -4.75 -0.53
C VAL A 120 2.33 -5.37 -1.71
N SER A 121 1.32 -4.65 -2.25
CA SER A 121 0.55 -5.12 -3.41
C SER A 121 1.41 -5.24 -4.67
N GLN A 122 2.31 -4.28 -4.90
CA GLN A 122 3.22 -4.29 -6.05
C GLN A 122 4.21 -5.46 -5.97
N ARG A 123 4.79 -5.71 -4.80
CA ARG A 123 5.74 -6.83 -4.65
C ARG A 123 5.06 -8.18 -4.87
N TYR A 124 3.81 -8.34 -4.45
CA TYR A 124 3.05 -9.54 -4.79
C TYR A 124 2.88 -9.69 -6.31
N LEU A 125 2.54 -8.60 -7.02
CA LEU A 125 2.41 -8.63 -8.47
C LEU A 125 3.72 -9.01 -9.16
N GLU A 126 4.86 -8.48 -8.70
CA GLU A 126 6.19 -8.85 -9.20
C GLU A 126 6.43 -10.36 -9.04
N LEU A 127 6.22 -10.91 -7.83
CA LEU A 127 6.38 -12.34 -7.57
C LEU A 127 5.43 -13.20 -8.41
N LEU A 128 4.20 -12.73 -8.62
CA LEU A 128 3.24 -13.41 -9.47
C LEU A 128 3.73 -13.44 -10.93
N ILE A 129 4.24 -12.32 -11.45
CA ILE A 129 4.80 -12.24 -12.80
C ILE A 129 6.00 -13.19 -12.95
N GLU A 130 6.95 -13.12 -12.02
CA GLU A 130 8.11 -14.03 -11.97
C GLU A 130 7.66 -15.51 -11.99
N SER A 131 6.63 -15.86 -11.19
CA SER A 131 6.11 -17.23 -11.15
C SER A 131 5.44 -17.69 -12.44
N LEU A 132 4.85 -16.76 -13.22
CA LEU A 132 4.23 -17.05 -14.50
C LEU A 132 5.28 -17.21 -15.60
N GLU A 133 6.38 -16.47 -15.54
CA GLU A 133 7.52 -16.61 -16.46
C GLU A 133 8.26 -17.93 -16.23
N GLU A 134 8.50 -18.29 -14.97
CA GLU A 134 9.13 -19.56 -14.61
C GLU A 134 8.21 -20.76 -14.84
N ASN A 135 6.89 -20.54 -14.90
CA ASN A 135 5.85 -21.57 -14.98
C ASN A 135 6.04 -22.70 -13.94
N SER A 136 6.50 -22.32 -12.74
CA SER A 136 6.82 -23.25 -11.65
C SER A 136 5.77 -23.18 -10.54
N TYR A 137 5.33 -24.35 -10.07
CA TYR A 137 4.43 -24.45 -8.93
C TYR A 137 5.06 -23.87 -7.66
N GLU A 138 6.35 -24.10 -7.45
CA GLU A 138 7.08 -23.57 -6.27
C GLU A 138 7.07 -22.05 -6.25
N SER A 139 7.26 -21.41 -7.40
CA SER A 139 7.27 -19.96 -7.53
C SER A 139 5.88 -19.36 -7.32
N GLN A 140 4.83 -20.07 -7.74
CA GLN A 140 3.44 -19.71 -7.44
C GLN A 140 3.12 -19.84 -5.94
N VAL A 141 3.64 -20.89 -5.27
CA VAL A 141 3.55 -21.05 -3.82
C VAL A 141 4.20 -19.86 -3.12
N ARG A 142 5.43 -19.47 -3.49
CA ARG A 142 6.12 -18.32 -2.89
C ARG A 142 5.32 -17.02 -3.03
N ALA A 143 4.73 -16.76 -4.19
CA ALA A 143 3.89 -15.59 -4.41
C ALA A 143 2.65 -15.60 -3.48
N LEU A 144 2.00 -16.77 -3.33
CA LEU A 144 0.82 -16.90 -2.47
C LEU A 144 1.16 -16.83 -0.98
N GLU A 145 2.27 -17.43 -0.55
CA GLU A 145 2.78 -17.31 0.83
C GLU A 145 3.05 -15.86 1.19
N TYR A 146 3.70 -15.11 0.29
CA TYR A 146 3.87 -13.67 0.47
C TYR A 146 2.53 -12.94 0.63
N ALA A 147 1.50 -13.31 -0.15
CA ALA A 147 0.16 -12.74 -0.03
C ALA A 147 -0.51 -13.06 1.31
N ILE A 148 -0.29 -14.27 1.85
CA ILE A 148 -0.81 -14.69 3.17
C ILE A 148 -0.12 -13.89 4.27
N ASP A 149 1.20 -13.85 4.28
CA ASP A 149 2.01 -13.19 5.31
C ASP A 149 1.73 -11.69 5.40
N ASN A 150 1.35 -11.08 4.28
CA ASN A 150 1.02 -9.67 4.19
C ASN A 150 -0.49 -9.38 4.24
N GLY A 151 -1.33 -10.39 4.48
CA GLY A 151 -2.78 -10.23 4.65
C GLY A 151 -3.56 -9.87 3.38
N LEU A 152 -2.96 -10.04 2.20
CA LEU A 152 -3.63 -9.90 0.90
C LEU A 152 -4.53 -11.11 0.59
N TYR A 153 -4.23 -12.26 1.19
CA TYR A 153 -5.01 -13.50 1.09
C TYR A 153 -5.29 -14.08 2.48
N LYS A 154 -6.48 -14.64 2.69
CA LYS A 154 -6.92 -15.23 3.97
C LYS A 154 -7.01 -16.76 3.97
N GLY A 155 -6.78 -17.39 2.82
CA GLY A 155 -6.80 -18.84 2.70
C GLY A 155 -5.46 -19.49 3.04
N LYS A 156 -5.35 -20.78 2.73
CA LYS A 156 -4.10 -21.55 2.85
C LYS A 156 -3.52 -21.83 1.47
N VAL A 157 -2.24 -22.19 1.42
CA VAL A 157 -1.59 -22.66 0.19
C VAL A 157 -2.31 -23.92 -0.32
N PRO A 158 -2.88 -23.92 -1.54
CA PRO A 158 -3.58 -25.08 -2.08
C PRO A 158 -2.61 -26.18 -2.49
N LYS A 159 -3.00 -27.44 -2.28
CA LYS A 159 -2.19 -28.63 -2.64
C LYS A 159 -2.22 -29.00 -4.13
N THR A 160 -3.07 -28.35 -4.93
CA THR A 160 -3.26 -28.68 -6.34
C THR A 160 -3.07 -27.45 -7.22
N PHE A 161 -2.54 -27.65 -8.42
CA PHE A 161 -2.31 -26.58 -9.38
C PHE A 161 -3.61 -25.85 -9.77
N LYS A 162 -4.70 -26.61 -9.98
CA LYS A 162 -6.02 -26.02 -10.29
C LYS A 162 -6.50 -25.08 -9.19
N ALA A 163 -6.37 -25.48 -7.92
CA ALA A 163 -6.76 -24.64 -6.80
C ALA A 163 -5.79 -23.46 -6.57
N MET A 164 -4.52 -23.61 -6.94
CA MET A 164 -3.52 -22.54 -6.91
C MET A 164 -3.93 -21.37 -7.81
N ALA A 165 -4.31 -21.65 -9.06
CA ALA A 165 -4.76 -20.61 -9.98
C ALA A 165 -5.97 -19.82 -9.43
N THR A 166 -6.94 -20.51 -8.82
CA THR A 166 -8.09 -19.87 -8.16
C THR A 166 -7.66 -19.03 -6.96
N ALA A 167 -6.73 -19.51 -6.14
CA ALA A 167 -6.24 -18.77 -4.98
C ALA A 167 -5.51 -17.48 -5.39
N LEU A 168 -4.58 -17.56 -6.35
CA LEU A 168 -3.85 -16.41 -6.88
C LEU A 168 -4.79 -15.35 -7.48
N ALA A 169 -5.84 -15.77 -8.19
CA ALA A 169 -6.85 -14.87 -8.75
C ALA A 169 -7.73 -14.19 -7.68
N SER A 170 -7.79 -14.74 -6.45
CA SER A 170 -8.62 -14.23 -5.36
C SER A 170 -7.88 -13.27 -4.41
N VAL A 171 -6.58 -13.05 -4.63
CA VAL A 171 -5.76 -12.14 -3.81
C VAL A 171 -6.27 -10.71 -3.97
N LYS A 172 -6.48 -10.02 -2.84
CA LYS A 172 -7.02 -8.66 -2.82
C LYS A 172 -5.90 -7.65 -2.88
N LEU A 173 -5.76 -6.99 -4.02
CA LEU A 173 -4.78 -5.93 -4.21
C LEU A 173 -5.38 -4.57 -3.91
N LYS A 174 -4.52 -3.62 -3.52
CA LYS A 174 -4.89 -2.22 -3.63
C LYS A 174 -5.06 -1.88 -5.13
N PRO A 175 -6.17 -1.24 -5.50
CA PRO A 175 -6.35 -0.72 -6.87
C PRO A 175 -5.23 0.27 -7.16
#